data_AF-A0A7X1M583-F1
#
_entry.id   AF-A0A7X1M583-F1
#
_cell.length_a   1.000
_cell.length_b   1.000
_cell.length_c   1.000
_cell.angle_alpha   90.00
_cell.angle_beta   90.00
_cell.angle_gamma   90.00
#
_symmetry.space_group_name_H-M   'P 1'
#
loop_
_entity.id
_entity.type
_entity.pdbx_description
1 polymer ?
#
loop_
_entity_poly.entity_id
_entity_poly.type
_entity_poly.pdbx_seq_one_letter_code
_entity_poly.pdbx_strand_id
1 'polypeptide(L)'
;MRAINAFIDRTIKWFLILFGLVTCATLPLAFDIGAITSLLGGFVDYTPSSIPVLRHWGLMVFGIGALMVVAAFRPWLRFETMLFSAVEKSLVVYLFLTNLDEPWVMGYFPAFLADVTIVAYSIVYFISERGRPGQWTAAGSIPTA
;
A
#
# COMPACT_ATOMS: atom_id res chain seq x y z
N MET A 1 -0.70 -21.51 -12.07
CA MET A 1 0.51 -20.65 -12.06
C MET A 1 0.70 -19.83 -13.33
N ARG A 2 0.75 -20.42 -14.54
CA ARG A 2 1.00 -19.67 -15.79
C ARG A 2 0.09 -18.45 -16.02
N ALA A 3 -1.21 -18.58 -15.76
CA ALA A 3 -2.16 -17.48 -15.91
C ALA A 3 -1.93 -16.32 -14.91
N ILE A 4 -1.62 -16.64 -13.65
CA ILE A 4 -1.32 -15.66 -12.59
C ILE A 4 -0.04 -14.89 -12.94
N ASN A 5 1.01 -15.58 -13.38
CA ASN A 5 2.26 -14.93 -13.78
C ASN A 5 2.04 -13.98 -14.97
N ALA A 6 1.29 -14.41 -16.00
CA ALA A 6 0.97 -13.56 -17.15
C ALA A 6 0.12 -12.34 -16.76
N PHE A 7 -0.79 -12.49 -15.80
CA PHE A 7 -1.57 -11.39 -15.25
C PHE A 7 -0.67 -10.38 -14.54
N ILE A 8 0.20 -10.82 -13.62
CA ILE A 8 1.13 -9.96 -12.89
C ILE A 8 2.07 -9.24 -13.85
N ASP A 9 2.65 -9.95 -14.82
CA ASP A 9 3.59 -9.36 -15.79
C ASP A 9 2.98 -8.21 -16.60
N ARG A 10 1.68 -8.29 -16.91
CA ARG A 10 0.96 -7.25 -17.65
C ARG A 10 0.50 -6.09 -16.77
N THR A 11 0.17 -6.36 -15.51
CA THR A 11 -0.54 -5.40 -14.65
C THR A 11 0.34 -4.71 -13.62
N ILE A 12 1.42 -5.35 -13.14
CA ILE A 12 2.17 -4.89 -11.95
C ILE A 12 2.72 -3.48 -12.10
N LYS A 13 3.23 -3.13 -13.28
CA LYS A 13 3.76 -1.78 -13.54
C LYS A 13 2.68 -0.72 -13.37
N TRP A 14 1.53 -0.92 -14.02
CA TRP A 14 0.42 0.03 -13.97
C TRP A 14 -0.26 0.05 -12.62
N PHE A 15 -0.38 -1.10 -11.97
CA PHE A 15 -0.87 -1.23 -10.61
C PHE A 15 -0.02 -0.40 -9.64
N LEU A 16 1.30 -0.58 -9.66
CA LEU A 16 2.23 0.16 -8.80
C LEU A 16 2.20 1.68 -9.05
N ILE A 17 2.05 2.10 -10.31
CA ILE A 17 1.92 3.52 -10.65
C ILE A 17 0.59 4.07 -10.14
N LEU A 18 -0.53 3.43 -10.49
CA LEU A 18 -1.87 3.93 -10.16
C LEU A 18 -2.08 4.00 -8.65
N PHE A 19 -1.87 2.89 -7.94
CA PHE A 19 -2.07 2.83 -6.50
C PHE A 19 -0.97 3.56 -5.73
N GLY A 20 0.25 3.64 -6.27
CA GLY A 20 1.29 4.49 -5.71
C GLY A 20 0.90 5.97 -5.75
N LEU A 21 0.35 6.46 -6.87
CA LEU A 21 -0.14 7.84 -7.00
C LEU A 21 -1.35 8.12 -6.12
N VAL A 22 -2.30 7.18 -6.03
CA VAL A 22 -3.44 7.27 -5.10
C VAL A 22 -2.93 7.39 -3.66
N THR A 23 -1.94 6.59 -3.29
CA THR A 23 -1.30 6.65 -1.96
C THR A 23 -0.57 7.99 -1.75
N CYS A 24 0.10 8.53 -2.77
CA CYS A 24 0.74 9.84 -2.71
C CYS A 24 -0.24 11.01 -2.50
N ALA A 25 -1.54 10.82 -2.74
CA ALA A 25 -2.55 11.84 -2.52
C ALA A 25 -2.66 12.27 -1.05
N THR A 26 -2.06 11.53 -0.10
CA THR A 26 -1.98 11.93 1.31
C THR A 26 -0.95 13.01 1.60
N LEU A 27 -0.08 13.38 0.65
CA LEU A 27 0.98 14.37 0.88
C LEU A 27 0.46 15.73 1.43
N PRO A 28 -0.66 16.30 0.95
CA PRO A 28 -1.19 17.53 1.52
C PRO A 28 -1.47 17.46 3.03
N LEU A 29 -1.81 16.28 3.57
CA LEU A 29 -2.04 16.04 5.01
C LEU A 29 -0.83 16.41 5.86
N ALA A 30 0.39 16.24 5.30
CA ALA A 30 1.64 16.56 6.00
C ALA A 30 1.80 18.06 6.27
N PHE A 31 1.16 18.91 5.47
CA PHE A 31 1.26 20.37 5.59
C PHE A 31 -0.01 20.99 6.15
N ASP A 32 -1.16 20.58 5.64
CA ASP A 32 -2.47 21.07 6.05
C ASP A 32 -3.48 19.92 6.11
N ILE A 33 -3.98 19.63 7.32
CA ILE A 33 -4.97 18.57 7.53
C ILE A 33 -6.30 18.94 6.86
N GLY A 34 -6.62 20.23 6.80
CA GLY A 34 -7.83 20.74 6.14
C GLY A 34 -7.83 20.54 4.63
N ALA A 35 -6.69 20.24 4.02
CA ALA A 35 -6.60 20.03 2.57
C ALA A 35 -7.24 18.72 2.10
N ILE A 36 -7.41 17.74 3.00
CA ILE A 36 -7.94 16.40 2.67
C ILE A 36 -9.19 16.06 3.50
N THR A 37 -9.61 16.93 4.43
CA THR A 37 -10.82 16.70 5.25
C THR A 37 -12.07 16.48 4.38
N SER A 38 -12.22 17.21 3.28
CA SER A 38 -13.33 16.99 2.33
C SER A 38 -13.28 15.63 1.62
N LEU A 39 -12.07 15.10 1.39
CA LEU A 39 -11.81 13.80 0.78
C LEU A 39 -12.07 12.63 1.74
N LEU A 40 -11.90 12.86 3.04
CA LEU A 40 -12.21 11.92 4.13
C LEU A 40 -13.65 12.09 4.67
N GLY A 41 -14.52 12.75 3.91
CA GLY A 41 -15.93 12.95 4.24
C GLY A 41 -16.20 13.91 5.40
N GLY A 42 -15.21 14.66 5.89
CA GLY A 42 -15.38 15.61 6.98
C GLY A 42 -15.65 14.98 8.36
N PHE A 43 -15.42 13.66 8.50
CA PHE A 43 -15.78 12.90 9.72
C PHE A 43 -14.62 12.67 10.70
N VAL A 44 -13.42 13.15 10.37
CA VAL A 44 -12.26 12.97 11.25
C VAL A 44 -12.17 14.15 12.20
N ASP A 45 -12.78 14.00 13.37
CA ASP A 45 -12.52 14.89 14.50
C ASP A 45 -11.07 14.66 14.98
N TYR A 46 -10.23 15.69 14.84
CA TYR A 46 -8.87 15.65 15.37
C TYR A 46 -8.68 16.75 16.40
N THR A 47 -7.97 16.40 17.46
CA THR A 47 -7.56 17.35 18.49
C THR A 47 -6.28 18.08 18.06
N PRO A 48 -6.00 19.30 18.56
CA PRO A 48 -4.74 19.98 18.28
C PRO A 48 -3.49 19.14 18.64
N SER A 49 -3.60 18.28 19.66
CA SER A 49 -2.54 17.38 20.09
C SER A 49 -2.26 16.22 19.13
N SER A 50 -3.23 15.81 18.28
CA SER A 50 -3.04 14.74 17.30
C SER A 50 -2.48 15.22 15.95
N ILE A 51 -2.43 16.54 15.72
CA ILE A 51 -1.97 17.15 14.47
C ILE A 51 -0.54 16.69 14.08
N PRO A 52 0.47 16.68 14.98
CA PRO A 52 1.82 16.29 14.59
C PRO A 52 1.90 14.84 14.10
N VAL A 53 1.16 13.92 14.75
CA VAL A 53 1.12 12.50 14.40
C VAL A 53 0.43 12.30 13.05
N LEU A 54 -0.70 12.98 12.81
CA LEU A 54 -1.42 12.92 11.54
C LEU A 54 -0.58 13.45 10.36
N ARG A 55 0.15 14.55 10.56
CA ARG A 55 1.06 15.10 9.55
C ARG A 55 2.22 14.14 9.24
N HIS A 56 2.80 13.54 10.28
CA HIS A 56 3.86 12.54 10.12
C HIS A 56 3.36 11.32 9.36
N TRP A 57 2.17 10.82 9.71
CA TRP A 57 1.53 9.70 9.02
C TRP A 57 1.29 10.02 7.54
N GLY A 58 0.78 11.21 7.21
CA GLY A 58 0.60 11.66 5.82
C GLY A 58 1.87 11.59 4.98
N LEU A 59 3.02 11.99 5.56
CA LEU A 59 4.32 11.89 4.90
C LEU A 59 4.82 10.46 4.77
N MET A 60 4.59 9.60 5.77
CA MET A 60 4.95 8.17 5.69
C MET A 60 4.16 7.46 4.59
N VAL A 61 2.84 7.68 4.52
CA VAL A 61 1.99 7.10 3.49
C VAL A 61 2.42 7.58 2.10
N PHE A 62 2.72 8.88 1.95
CA PHE A 62 3.31 9.41 0.72
C PHE A 62 4.62 8.68 0.36
N GLY A 63 5.51 8.45 1.32
CA GLY A 63 6.75 7.72 1.11
C GLY A 63 6.54 6.31 0.57
N ILE A 64 5.53 5.59 1.09
CA ILE A 64 5.12 4.27 0.57
C ILE A 64 4.62 4.39 -0.87
N GLY A 65 3.76 5.36 -1.15
CA GLY A 65 3.23 5.61 -2.49
C GLY A 65 4.34 5.91 -3.50
N ALA A 66 5.29 6.77 -3.14
CA ALA A 66 6.44 7.10 -3.96
C ALA A 66 7.31 5.86 -4.20
N LEU A 67 7.53 5.03 -3.17
CA LEU A 67 8.27 3.78 -3.30
C LEU A 67 7.58 2.80 -4.26
N MET A 68 6.24 2.70 -4.21
CA MET A 68 5.45 1.90 -5.16
C MET A 68 5.67 2.37 -6.60
N VAL A 69 5.57 3.68 -6.86
CA VAL A 69 5.84 4.24 -8.19
C VAL A 69 7.26 3.92 -8.65
N VAL A 70 8.26 4.06 -7.78
CA VAL A 70 9.66 3.72 -8.10
C VAL A 70 9.82 2.22 -8.41
N ALA A 71 9.19 1.34 -7.63
CA ALA A 71 9.22 -0.11 -7.83
C ALA A 71 8.56 -0.54 -9.16
N ALA A 72 7.66 0.29 -9.73
CA ALA A 72 7.11 0.04 -11.06
C ALA A 72 8.21 -0.02 -12.12
N PHE A 73 9.23 0.84 -11.98
CA PHE A 73 10.36 0.97 -12.92
C PHE A 73 11.60 0.19 -12.48
N ARG A 74 11.68 -0.20 -11.19
CA ARG A 74 12.83 -0.91 -10.61
C ARG A 74 12.42 -2.28 -10.08
N PRO A 75 12.47 -3.35 -10.90
CA PRO A 75 11.96 -4.67 -10.54
C PRO A 75 12.57 -5.26 -9.25
N TRP A 76 13.83 -4.92 -8.95
CA TRP A 76 14.52 -5.40 -7.76
C TRP A 76 14.01 -4.81 -6.44
N LEU A 77 13.18 -3.76 -6.48
CA LEU A 77 12.56 -3.18 -5.27
C LEU A 77 11.13 -3.70 -5.05
N ARG A 78 10.58 -4.46 -5.99
CA ARG A 78 9.15 -4.80 -5.98
C ARG A 78 8.77 -5.66 -4.79
N PHE A 79 9.62 -6.61 -4.41
CA PHE A 79 9.29 -7.52 -3.33
C PHE A 79 9.17 -6.79 -1.99
N GLU A 80 10.20 -6.03 -1.62
CA GLU A 80 10.30 -5.26 -0.40
C GLU A 80 9.20 -4.19 -0.34
N THR A 81 8.97 -3.52 -1.47
CA THR A 81 7.92 -2.50 -1.59
C THR A 81 6.52 -3.09 -1.42
N MET A 82 6.24 -4.23 -2.08
CA MET A 82 4.95 -4.91 -1.96
C MET A 82 4.77 -5.47 -0.55
N LEU A 83 5.82 -5.96 0.10
CA LEU A 83 5.75 -6.48 1.48
C LEU A 83 5.42 -5.37 2.46
N PHE A 84 6.20 -4.28 2.42
CA PHE A 84 5.98 -3.14 3.30
C PHE A 84 4.60 -2.51 3.07
N SER A 85 4.22 -2.32 1.81
CA SER A 85 2.90 -1.81 1.43
C SER A 85 1.79 -2.75 1.93
N ALA A 86 1.86 -4.06 1.68
CA ALA A 86 0.82 -4.99 2.11
C ALA A 86 0.62 -4.99 3.64
N VAL A 87 1.70 -4.96 4.42
CA VAL A 87 1.62 -4.94 5.90
C VAL A 87 0.95 -3.65 6.38
N GLU A 88 1.41 -2.50 5.90
CA GLU A 88 0.86 -1.21 6.35
C GLU A 88 -0.60 -1.03 5.93
N LYS A 89 -0.96 -1.38 4.68
CA LYS A 89 -2.34 -1.27 4.20
C LYS A 89 -3.28 -2.27 4.86
N SER A 90 -2.77 -3.45 5.26
CA SER A 90 -3.57 -4.41 6.05
C SER A 90 -4.01 -3.83 7.38
N LEU A 91 -3.24 -2.92 7.99
CA LEU A 91 -3.63 -2.25 9.22
C LEU A 91 -4.82 -1.32 9.01
N VAL A 92 -4.85 -0.55 7.91
CA VAL A 92 -6.00 0.31 7.59
C VAL A 92 -7.25 -0.52 7.31
N VAL A 93 -7.11 -1.62 6.56
CA VAL A 93 -8.20 -2.58 6.30
C VAL A 93 -8.74 -3.14 7.62
N TYR A 94 -7.85 -3.58 8.52
CA TYR A 94 -8.21 -4.06 9.84
C TYR A 94 -8.98 -3.00 10.64
N LEU A 95 -8.44 -1.77 10.73
CA LEU A 95 -9.05 -0.68 11.48
C LEU A 95 -10.44 -0.30 10.97
N PHE A 96 -10.65 -0.32 9.65
CA PHE A 96 -11.99 -0.09 9.08
C PHE A 96 -12.96 -1.21 9.51
N LEU A 97 -12.56 -2.47 9.38
CA LEU A 97 -13.42 -3.62 9.70
C LEU A 97 -13.73 -3.75 11.19
N THR A 98 -12.82 -3.36 12.09
CA THR A 98 -13.06 -3.41 13.54
C THR A 98 -13.87 -2.25 14.09
N ASN A 99 -14.11 -1.20 13.30
CA ASN A 99 -14.85 -0.01 13.71
C ASN A 99 -16.12 0.19 12.87
N LEU A 100 -16.69 -0.88 12.29
CA LEU A 100 -17.89 -0.79 11.44
C LEU A 100 -19.13 -0.25 12.18
N ASP A 101 -19.17 -0.37 13.50
CA ASP A 101 -20.26 0.12 14.35
C ASP A 101 -20.18 1.64 14.60
N GLU A 102 -19.07 2.27 14.23
CA GLU A 102 -18.83 3.69 14.48
C GLU A 102 -19.29 4.59 13.31
N PRO A 103 -20.05 5.67 13.56
CA PRO A 103 -20.59 6.52 12.49
C PRO A 103 -19.52 7.16 11.58
N TRP A 104 -18.34 7.46 12.14
CA TRP A 104 -17.25 8.14 11.44
C TRP A 104 -16.45 7.20 10.51
N VAL A 105 -16.61 5.88 10.64
CA VAL A 105 -15.82 4.90 9.88
C VAL A 105 -16.05 5.02 8.36
N MET A 106 -17.25 5.42 7.95
CA MET A 106 -17.59 5.58 6.54
C MET A 106 -16.78 6.67 5.83
N GLY A 107 -16.24 7.65 6.56
CA GLY A 107 -15.28 8.63 6.02
C GLY A 107 -13.99 7.99 5.51
N TYR A 108 -13.61 6.82 6.05
CA TYR A 108 -12.44 6.05 5.64
C TYR A 108 -12.72 5.06 4.51
N PHE A 109 -13.96 4.96 4.02
CA PHE A 109 -14.32 4.00 2.98
C PHE A 109 -13.48 4.11 1.69
N PRO A 110 -13.14 5.31 1.17
CA PRO A 110 -12.25 5.42 0.02
C PRO A 110 -10.84 4.87 0.29
N ALA A 111 -10.29 5.14 1.47
CA ALA A 111 -8.99 4.62 1.88
C ALA A 111 -9.04 3.09 2.02
N PHE A 112 -10.08 2.56 2.67
CA PHE A 112 -10.33 1.13 2.78
C PHE A 112 -10.39 0.45 1.40
N LEU A 113 -11.11 1.03 0.44
CA LEU A 113 -11.24 0.46 -0.90
C LEU A 113 -9.90 0.42 -1.66
N ALA A 114 -9.10 1.48 -1.54
CA ALA A 114 -7.76 1.50 -2.11
C ALA A 114 -6.87 0.43 -1.45
N ASP A 115 -6.86 0.39 -0.12
CA ASP A 115 -5.95 -0.45 0.65
C ASP A 115 -6.31 -1.94 0.56
N VAL A 116 -7.60 -2.29 0.57
CA VAL A 116 -8.05 -3.68 0.36
C VAL A 116 -7.67 -4.17 -1.04
N THR A 117 -7.74 -3.29 -2.05
CA THR A 117 -7.30 -3.62 -3.41
C THR A 117 -5.79 -3.85 -3.45
N ILE A 118 -5.02 -3.03 -2.72
CA ILE A 118 -3.57 -3.19 -2.61
C ILE A 118 -3.18 -4.50 -1.93
N VAL A 119 -3.85 -4.82 -0.82
CA VAL A 119 -3.63 -6.05 -0.05
C VAL A 119 -4.00 -7.28 -0.90
N ALA A 120 -5.16 -7.27 -1.55
CA ALA A 120 -5.59 -8.37 -2.40
C ALA A 120 -4.62 -8.59 -3.57
N TYR A 121 -4.19 -7.52 -4.25
CA TYR A 121 -3.20 -7.63 -5.33
C TYR A 121 -1.85 -8.15 -4.82
N SER A 122 -1.43 -7.71 -3.63
CA SER A 122 -0.19 -8.18 -2.99
C SER A 122 -0.22 -9.67 -2.68
N ILE A 123 -1.35 -10.19 -2.21
CA ILE A 123 -1.54 -11.63 -2.00
C ILE A 123 -1.36 -12.40 -3.32
N VAL A 124 -1.99 -11.94 -4.40
CA VAL A 124 -1.85 -12.54 -5.74
C VAL A 124 -0.39 -12.47 -6.21
N TYR A 125 0.29 -11.34 -5.97
CA TYR A 125 1.70 -11.15 -6.30
C TYR A 125 2.60 -12.15 -5.56
N PHE A 126 2.42 -12.34 -4.25
CA PHE A 126 3.23 -13.28 -3.45
C PHE A 126 2.97 -14.76 -3.77
N ILE A 127 1.75 -15.10 -4.17
CA ILE A 127 1.43 -16.44 -4.66
C ILE A 127 2.11 -16.71 -6.02
N SER A 128 2.32 -15.66 -6.83
CA SER A 128 2.98 -15.75 -8.13
C SER A 128 4.49 -16.01 -8.01
N GLU A 129 5.10 -16.54 -9.08
CA GLU A 129 6.56 -16.72 -9.13
C GLU A 129 7.32 -15.37 -9.14
N ARG A 130 6.64 -14.27 -9.49
CA ARG A 130 7.23 -12.92 -9.50
C ARG A 130 7.38 -12.30 -8.12
N GLY A 131 6.64 -12.83 -7.14
CA GLY A 131 6.72 -12.44 -5.73
C GLY A 131 7.71 -13.27 -4.92
N ARG A 132 8.46 -14.18 -5.56
CA ARG A 132 9.50 -14.98 -4.93
C ARG A 132 10.87 -14.41 -5.30
N PRO A 133 11.60 -13.77 -4.37
CA PRO A 133 12.95 -13.30 -4.65
C PRO A 133 13.82 -14.48 -5.11
N GLY A 134 14.49 -14.36 -6.26
CA GLY A 134 15.37 -15.42 -6.78
C GLY A 134 16.52 -15.78 -5.82
N GLN A 135 16.86 -14.87 -4.90
CA GLN A 135 17.85 -15.07 -3.84
C GLN A 135 17.35 -16.05 -2.76
N TRP A 136 16.04 -16.25 -2.63
CA TRP A 136 15.42 -17.12 -1.61
C TRP A 136 15.09 -18.51 -2.18
N THR A 137 15.23 -18.70 -3.50
CA THR A 137 15.04 -19.98 -4.19
C THR A 137 16.32 -20.80 -4.34
N ALA A 138 17.45 -20.34 -3.79
CA ALA A 138 18.71 -21.09 -3.78
C ALA A 138 18.76 -22.08 -2.60
N ALA A 139 17.96 -23.13 -2.66
CA ALA A 139 18.24 -24.38 -1.97
C ALA A 139 18.64 -25.41 -3.03
N GLY A 140 19.93 -25.70 -3.16
CA GLY A 140 20.41 -26.94 -3.78
C GLY A 140 21.25 -26.82 -5.06
N SER A 141 22.40 -26.15 -5.00
CA SER A 141 23.59 -26.66 -5.71
C SER A 141 24.83 -26.14 -5.00
N ILE A 142 25.26 -26.87 -3.97
CA ILE A 142 26.64 -26.79 -3.49
C ILE A 142 27.50 -27.24 -4.68
N PRO A 143 28.45 -26.43 -5.18
CA PRO A 143 29.40 -26.90 -6.18
C PRO A 143 30.24 -28.01 -5.53
N THR A 144 30.08 -29.25 -5.98
CA THR A 144 31.05 -30.30 -5.68
C THR A 144 32.35 -29.92 -6.40
N ALA A 145 33.36 -29.60 -5.60
CA ALA A 145 34.74 -29.45 -6.03
C ALA A 145 35.28 -30.75 -6.64
#